data_AF-U5WAS5-F1
#
_entry.id   AF-U5WAS5-F1
#
_cell.length_a   1.000
_cell.length_b   1.000
_cell.length_c   1.000
_cell.angle_alpha   90.00
_cell.angle_beta   90.00
_cell.angle_gamma   90.00
#
_symmetry.space_group_name_H-M   'P 1'
#
loop_
_entity.id
_entity.type
_entity.pdbx_description
1 polymer ?
#
loop_
_entity_poly.entity_id
_entity_poly.type
_entity_poly.pdbx_seq_one_letter_code
_entity_poly.pdbx_strand_id
1 'polypeptide(L)' 'MAERIEHWFNRHYGPNRRDVYLLRTETGWQALGRQGGADGLTVTHYFDQEREARAMLHRMMATVPPELSDWAKMSQPRT' A
#
# COMPACT_ATOMS: atom_id res chain seq x y z
N MET A 1 -3.98 -14.52 9.93
CA MET A 1 -4.05 -13.03 9.90
C MET A 1 -3.01 -12.51 8.92
N ALA A 2 -3.23 -11.36 8.26
CA ALA A 2 -2.23 -10.79 7.34
C ALA A 2 -1.19 -9.96 8.10
N GLU A 3 0.07 -10.32 7.99
CA GLU A 3 1.22 -9.57 8.51
C GLU A 3 1.55 -8.43 7.54
N ARG A 4 1.54 -7.18 8.01
CA ARG A 4 1.99 -6.06 7.20
C ARG A 4 3.51 -6.12 7.12
N ILE A 5 4.08 -6.09 5.91
CA ILE A 5 5.53 -6.10 5.67
C ILE A 5 5.99 -4.68 5.34
N GLU A 6 5.23 -3.97 4.51
CA GLU A 6 5.53 -2.59 4.15
C GLU A 6 4.28 -1.71 4.21
N HIS A 7 4.50 -0.44 4.51
CA HIS A 7 3.51 0.61 4.43
C HIS A 7 4.18 1.86 3.85
N TRP A 8 3.60 2.36 2.78
CA TRP A 8 3.97 3.61 2.14
C TRP A 8 2.82 4.59 2.26
N PHE A 9 3.15 5.83 2.62
CA PHE A 9 2.20 6.91 2.76
C PHE A 9 2.69 8.11 1.95
N ASN A 10 1.82 8.72 1.15
CA ASN A 10 2.20 9.83 0.29
C ASN A 10 2.28 11.20 0.99
N ARG A 11 2.29 11.25 2.33
CA ARG A 11 2.37 12.47 3.14
C ARG A 11 1.22 13.47 2.97
N HIS A 12 0.17 13.12 2.22
CA HIS A 12 -1.03 13.93 2.07
C HIS A 12 -2.18 13.42 2.96
N TYR A 13 -3.06 14.33 3.36
CA TYR A 13 -4.22 14.00 4.20
C TYR A 13 -5.54 14.20 3.45
N GLY A 14 -6.65 13.75 4.04
CA GLY A 14 -7.98 13.91 3.46
C GLY A 14 -8.14 13.16 2.13
N PRO A 15 -8.84 13.72 1.13
CA PRO A 15 -9.09 13.07 -0.16
C PRO A 15 -7.82 12.72 -0.96
N ASN A 16 -6.73 13.44 -0.71
CA ASN A 16 -5.45 13.27 -1.42
C ASN A 16 -4.53 12.24 -0.76
N ARG A 17 -4.91 11.72 0.41
CA ARG A 17 -4.20 10.64 1.07
C ARG A 17 -4.12 9.42 0.16
N ARG A 18 -2.93 8.85 0.03
CA ARG A 18 -2.67 7.56 -0.59
C ARG A 18 -1.83 6.72 0.36
N ASP A 19 -2.28 5.50 0.61
CA ASP A 19 -1.48 4.49 1.28
C ASP A 19 -1.32 3.29 0.37
N VAL A 20 -0.14 2.68 0.38
CA VAL A 20 0.10 1.38 -0.25
C VAL A 20 0.73 0.45 0.77
N TYR A 21 0.24 -0.78 0.81
CA TYR A 21 0.68 -1.79 1.75
C TYR A 21 1.11 -3.05 1.02
N LEU A 22 2.20 -3.65 1.50
CA LEU A 22 2.56 -5.02 1.20
C LEU A 22 2.20 -5.86 2.41
N LEU A 23 1.32 -6.85 2.23
CA LEU A 23 0.91 -7.74 3.31
C LEU A 23 1.30 -9.18 2.94
N ARG A 24 1.82 -9.92 3.92
CA ARG A 24 1.99 -11.37 3.87
C ARG A 24 0.78 -12.01 4.51
N THR A 25 0.17 -12.98 3.83
CA THR A 25 -0.95 -13.77 4.34
C THR A 25 -0.49 -15.20 4.61
N GLU A 26 -1.36 -16.04 5.16
CA GLU A 26 -1.05 -17.45 5.43
C GLU A 26 -0.74 -18.23 4.15
N THR A 27 -1.37 -17.86 3.02
CA THR A 27 -1.30 -18.61 1.76
C THR A 27 -0.64 -17.85 0.61
N GLY A 28 -0.22 -16.59 0.82
CA GLY A 28 0.31 -15.76 -0.26
C GLY A 28 0.54 -14.31 0.15
N TRP A 29 0.40 -13.40 -0.80
CA TRP A 29 0.75 -11.99 -0.68
C TRP A 29 -0.36 -11.08 -1.16
N GLN A 30 -0.45 -9.88 -0.57
CA GLN A 30 -1.37 -8.85 -1.00
C GLN A 30 -0.66 -7.53 -1.23
N ALA A 31 -1.03 -6.86 -2.32
CA ALA A 31 -0.79 -5.44 -2.51
C ALA A 31 -2.11 -4.70 -2.31
N LEU A 32 -2.16 -3.80 -1.32
CA LEU A 32 -3.36 -3.04 -0.98
C LEU A 32 -3.10 -1.55 -1.21
N GLY A 33 -3.96 -0.91 -1.98
CA GLY A 33 -3.99 0.53 -2.17
C GLY A 33 -5.19 1.15 -1.47
N ARG A 34 -4.99 2.24 -0.75
CA ARG A 34 -6.07 3.04 -0.14
C ARG A 34 -5.98 4.48 -0.64
N GLN A 35 -7.12 5.03 -1.05
CA GLN A 35 -7.28 6.43 -1.41
C GLN A 35 -8.24 7.11 -0.45
N GLY A 36 -7.81 8.20 0.20
CA GLY A 36 -8.64 9.00 1.08
C GLY A 36 -8.55 8.62 2.56
N GLY A 37 -9.49 9.16 3.35
CA GLY A 37 -9.60 8.97 4.80
C GLY A 37 -10.45 7.75 5.20
N ALA A 38 -11.29 7.90 6.22
CA ALA A 38 -12.14 6.84 6.76
C ALA A 38 -13.02 6.18 5.68
N ASP A 39 -13.68 7.00 4.85
CA ASP A 39 -14.55 6.55 3.75
C ASP A 39 -13.81 6.35 2.41
N GLY A 40 -12.50 6.15 2.50
CA GLY A 40 -11.63 6.01 1.34
C GLY A 40 -11.87 4.74 0.53
N LEU A 41 -11.58 4.80 -0.77
CA LEU A 41 -11.61 3.63 -1.64
C LEU A 41 -10.42 2.74 -1.34
N THR A 42 -10.66 1.43 -1.31
CA THR A 42 -9.61 0.42 -1.11
C THR A 42 -9.64 -0.56 -2.27
N VAL A 43 -8.46 -0.89 -2.80
CA VAL A 43 -8.26 -1.93 -3.79
C VAL A 43 -7.24 -2.93 -3.26
N THR A 44 -7.54 -4.22 -3.42
CA THR A 44 -6.68 -5.32 -2.95
C THR A 44 -6.41 -6.26 -4.10
N HIS A 45 -5.14 -6.57 -4.33
CA HIS A 45 -4.70 -7.58 -5.29
C HIS A 45 -3.99 -8.70 -4.55
N TYR A 46 -4.29 -9.94 -4.94
CA TYR A 46 -3.77 -11.16 -4.33
C TYR A 46 -2.77 -11.81 -5.28
N PHE A 47 -1.68 -12.33 -4.72
CA PHE A 47 -0.60 -12.97 -5.45
C PHE A 47 -0.08 -14.16 -4.66
N ASP A 48 0.41 -15.18 -5.36
CA ASP A 48 1.06 -16.32 -4.70
C ASP A 48 2.51 -15.98 -4.33
N GLN A 49 3.14 -15.07 -5.06
CA GLN A 49 4.56 -14.74 -4.91
C GLN A 49 4.79 -13.29 -4.44
N GLU A 50 5.76 -13.12 -3.54
CA GLU A 50 6.17 -11.80 -3.04
C GLU A 50 6.60 -10.87 -4.19
N ARG A 51 7.36 -11.41 -5.15
CA ARG A 51 7.89 -10.63 -6.27
C ARG A 51 6.79 -9.96 -7.08
N GLU A 52 5.67 -10.66 -7.29
CA GLU A 52 4.52 -10.16 -8.06
C GLU A 52 3.75 -9.11 -7.26
N ALA A 53 3.51 -9.36 -5.97
CA ALA A 53 2.90 -8.40 -5.07
C ALA A 53 3.72 -7.11 -4.96
N ARG A 54 5.05 -7.23 -4.85
CA ARG A 54 5.97 -6.09 -4.84
C ARG A 54 5.97 -5.32 -6.15
N ALA A 55 5.94 -6.02 -7.29
CA ALA A 55 5.81 -5.37 -8.59
C ALA A 55 4.49 -4.60 -8.70
N MET A 56 3.38 -5.16 -8.20
CA MET A 56 2.09 -4.46 -8.16
C MET A 56 2.11 -3.25 -7.23
N LEU A 57 2.73 -3.38 -6.05
CA LEU A 57 2.92 -2.26 -5.13
C LEU A 57 3.64 -1.09 -5.80
N HIS A 58 4.74 -1.36 -6.51
CA HIS A 58 5.46 -0.32 -7.25
C HIS A 58 4.61 0.30 -8.37
N ARG A 59 3.80 -0.50 -9.07
CA ARG A 59 2.85 0.02 -10.07
C ARG A 59 1.80 0.92 -9.44
N MET A 60 1.21 0.54 -8.31
CA MET A 60 0.26 1.38 -7.57
C MET A 60 0.88 2.72 -7.19
N MET A 61 2.11 2.71 -6.67
CA MET A 61 2.83 3.94 -6.33
C MET A 61 3.07 4.83 -7.56
N ALA A 62 3.45 4.23 -8.70
CA ALA A 62 3.72 4.95 -9.95
C ALA A 62 2.46 5.51 -10.63
N THR A 63 1.27 4.96 -10.34
CA THR A 63 0.00 5.48 -10.88
C THR A 63 -0.55 6.69 -10.13
N VAL A 64 0.01 7.01 -8.96
CA VAL A 64 -0.38 8.22 -8.23
C VAL A 64 0.16 9.44 -8.98
N PRO A 65 -0.67 10.50 -9.17
CA PRO A 65 -0.21 11.71 -9.85
C PRO A 65 1.08 12.25 -9.22
N PRO A 66 2.06 12.72 -10.02
CA PRO A 66 3.36 13.15 -9.50
C PRO A 66 3.27 14.18 -8.36
N GLU A 67 2.29 15.08 -8.42
CA GLU A 67 2.03 16.10 -7.40
C GLU A 67 1.54 15.53 -6.06
N LEU A 68 1.11 14.26 -6.04
CA LEU A 68 0.67 13.52 -4.86
C LEU A 68 1.62 12.37 -4.50
N SER A 69 2.81 12.27 -5.11
CA SER A 69 3.69 11.11 -5.04
C SER A 69 4.90 11.30 -4.08
N ASP A 70 4.73 12.05 -2.98
CA ASP A 70 5.75 12.19 -1.92
C ASP A 70 5.73 10.98 -0.97
N TRP A 71 6.22 9.84 -1.46
CA TRP A 71 6.17 8.57 -0.74
C TRP A 71 7.16 8.49 0.41
N ALA A 72 6.65 8.28 1.61
CA ALA A 72 7.43 7.91 2.79
C ALA A 72 7.13 6.47 3.21
N LYS A 73 8.17 5.66 3.42
CA LYS A 73 8.04 4.34 4.04
C LYS A 73 7.79 4.53 5.53
N MET A 74 6.65 4.05 6.01
CA MET A 74 6.30 4.09 7.42
C MET A 74 6.91 2.87 8.11
N SER A 75 7.76 3.12 9.11
CA SER A 75 8.25 2.06 9.98
C SER A 75 7.09 1.42 10.71
N GLN A 76 7.11 0.09 10.81
CA GLN A 76 6.18 -0.56 11.71
C GLN A 76 6.52 -0.17 13.16
N PRO A 77 5.55 0.22 13.98
CA PRO A 77 5.78 0.21 15.41
C PRO A 77 6.13 -1.23 15.79
N ARG A 78 7.30 -1.43 16.39
CA ARG A 78 7.64 -2.71 17.03
C ARG A 78 6.63 -2.89 18.16
N THR A 79 5.68 -3.80 17.99
CA THR A 79 4.84 -4.31 19.08
C THR A 79 5.66 -5.20 19.99
#